data_AF-A0A9D3RYT7-F1
#
_entry.id   AF-A0A9D3RYT7-F1
#
_cell.length_a   1.000
_cell.length_b   1.000
_cell.length_c   1.000
_cell.angle_alpha   90.00
_cell.angle_beta   90.00
_cell.angle_gamma   90.00
#
_symmetry.space_group_name_H-M   'P 1'
#
loop_
_entity.id
_entity.type
_entity.pdbx_description
1 polymer ?
#
loop_
_entity_poly.entity_id
_entity_poly.type
_entity_poly.pdbx_seq_one_letter_code
_entity_poly.pdbx_strand_id
1 'polypeptide(L)'
;MSQLSREGSLPLLGLRALPVGCISPWRSVSVEMARNLAVSVWLWTGRLLAAESDHISCASQLCFPLSSSVQMTSSGLLSHGWQRRLLLALLKLMVFCSGPAQAANGRACSARGPASYILVFTGHWSPRAFPKQYPIHRPPAQWSKLIAMTHNAQYRLWREGELASPGVRSFAKRGVTADLGREGREARKRRAVGGMYRTAGVPTGTGHSSTELLMQPRHPQLSMMVKVVPSPDWFVGVDSVNLCEGDRWRQEVTFDLHPFDAGTDSGFTFSSPNYPTSPPESITQITSQEPSHPANSFYYPRLSELPPLATVRITRQRRIPARQTSLSNHILPQYFSETPLDCEVSLWSSWGLCTGSCASGSVRHRTRYILLRPANSGSPCPELEERAECSLRLCLSQQ
;
A
#
# COMPACT_ATOMS: atom_id res chain seq x y z
N MET A 1 27.07 50.08 35.50
CA MET A 1 27.44 51.18 34.57
C MET A 1 27.34 50.65 33.15
N SER A 2 26.77 51.46 32.23
CA SER A 2 26.98 51.50 30.75
C SER A 2 27.12 50.18 29.95
N GLN A 3 26.21 49.76 29.05
CA GLN A 3 25.65 50.38 27.82
C GLN A 3 26.41 50.06 26.50
N LEU A 4 25.62 50.01 25.41
CA LEU A 4 25.91 50.25 23.97
C LEU A 4 26.26 49.09 23.01
N SER A 5 25.20 48.62 22.34
CA SER A 5 24.97 48.52 20.88
C SER A 5 26.11 48.74 19.86
N ARG A 6 26.12 47.94 18.76
CA ARG A 6 25.60 48.37 17.42
C ARG A 6 25.65 47.32 16.28
N GLU A 7 24.53 47.22 15.57
CA GLU A 7 24.27 47.29 14.10
C GLU A 7 25.29 46.82 13.01
N GLY A 8 24.72 46.18 11.97
CA GLY A 8 25.18 46.20 10.56
C GLY A 8 25.98 44.99 10.04
N SER A 9 25.92 44.57 8.77
CA SER A 9 24.98 44.87 7.65
C SER A 9 25.21 43.87 6.49
N LEU A 10 24.22 43.70 5.61
CA LEU A 10 24.32 42.92 4.36
C LEU A 10 25.20 43.62 3.30
N PRO A 11 25.68 42.86 2.29
CA PRO A 11 25.56 43.35 0.91
C PRO A 11 24.87 42.37 -0.05
N LEU A 12 24.39 42.92 -1.16
CA LEU A 12 23.65 42.28 -2.26
C LEU A 12 24.44 42.38 -3.59
N LEU A 13 23.90 41.72 -4.62
CA LEU A 13 24.16 41.87 -6.08
C LEU A 13 25.31 41.07 -6.71
N GLY A 14 24.97 40.45 -7.85
CA GLY A 14 25.86 39.63 -8.68
C GLY A 14 25.18 39.00 -9.92
N LEU A 15 24.28 39.72 -10.60
CA LEU A 15 23.67 39.29 -11.87
C LEU A 15 24.62 39.52 -13.05
N ARG A 16 24.89 38.50 -13.87
CA ARG A 16 25.39 38.67 -15.25
C ARG A 16 24.79 37.62 -16.20
N ALA A 17 24.62 38.03 -17.45
CA ALA A 17 23.93 37.29 -18.50
C ALA A 17 24.89 36.59 -19.49
N LEU A 18 24.26 35.85 -20.41
CA LEU A 18 24.80 35.05 -21.52
C LEU A 18 25.82 35.77 -22.43
N PRO A 19 26.55 34.98 -23.25
CA PRO A 19 26.69 35.30 -24.66
C PRO A 19 26.04 34.27 -25.60
N VAL A 20 25.85 34.70 -26.85
CA VAL A 20 25.12 34.03 -27.94
C VAL A 20 26.07 33.27 -28.86
N GLY A 21 25.59 32.22 -29.53
CA GLY A 21 26.31 31.54 -30.63
C GLY A 21 25.40 30.72 -31.54
N CYS A 22 25.00 31.30 -32.68
CA CYS A 22 24.31 30.59 -33.76
C CYS A 22 25.33 30.01 -34.77
N ILE A 23 24.94 28.97 -35.52
CA ILE A 23 25.11 28.79 -36.99
C ILE A 23 24.71 27.35 -37.40
N SER A 24 24.01 27.23 -38.52
CA SER A 24 23.60 25.99 -39.23
C SER A 24 24.17 26.04 -40.68
N PRO A 25 23.76 25.26 -41.72
CA PRO A 25 22.92 24.05 -41.85
C PRO A 25 23.55 22.95 -42.80
N TRP A 26 22.69 22.11 -43.45
CA TRP A 26 22.94 21.10 -44.53
C TRP A 26 23.42 19.70 -44.09
N ARG A 27 22.97 18.52 -44.60
CA ARG A 27 21.95 18.04 -45.59
C ARG A 27 21.45 16.63 -45.10
N SER A 28 20.20 16.14 -45.26
CA SER A 28 19.36 15.86 -46.45
C SER A 28 19.89 14.69 -47.32
N VAL A 29 19.18 13.61 -47.70
CA VAL A 29 17.76 13.18 -47.62
C VAL A 29 17.67 11.63 -47.67
N SER A 30 16.65 11.00 -47.05
CA SER A 30 15.96 9.82 -47.63
C SER A 30 14.52 9.67 -47.10
N VAL A 31 13.58 9.47 -48.02
CA VAL A 31 12.12 9.44 -47.83
C VAL A 31 11.62 8.20 -48.54
N GLU A 32 10.70 7.43 -47.94
CA GLU A 32 9.76 6.62 -48.73
C GLU A 32 8.43 6.41 -47.97
N MET A 33 7.34 6.75 -48.66
CA MET A 33 5.90 6.53 -48.45
C MET A 33 5.39 5.88 -47.13
N ALA A 34 4.49 6.49 -46.33
CA ALA A 34 3.21 7.19 -46.57
C ALA A 34 1.97 6.28 -46.83
N ARG A 35 1.00 6.28 -45.90
CA ARG A 35 -0.42 6.62 -46.18
C ARG A 35 -1.33 6.63 -44.93
N ASN A 36 -2.16 7.68 -44.86
CA ASN A 36 -3.48 7.78 -44.19
C ASN A 36 -3.55 7.65 -42.65
N LEU A 37 -4.37 8.41 -41.93
CA LEU A 37 -5.14 9.62 -42.24
C LEU A 37 -5.41 10.37 -40.91
N ALA A 38 -5.44 11.70 -40.93
CA ALA A 38 -5.80 12.51 -39.76
C ALA A 38 -7.30 12.81 -39.73
N VAL A 39 -7.77 13.28 -38.56
CA VAL A 39 -8.82 14.31 -38.30
C VAL A 39 -9.68 13.92 -37.10
N SER A 40 -9.59 14.69 -36.01
CA SER A 40 -10.75 15.39 -35.41
C SER A 40 -10.36 16.09 -34.09
N VAL A 41 -9.94 17.34 -34.20
CA VAL A 41 -10.19 18.36 -33.17
C VAL A 41 -11.19 19.32 -33.82
N TRP A 42 -12.21 19.76 -33.09
CA TRP A 42 -12.68 21.16 -33.02
C TRP A 42 -13.89 21.20 -32.07
N LEU A 43 -13.72 21.90 -30.95
CA LEU A 43 -14.83 22.52 -30.22
C LEU A 43 -15.52 23.53 -31.16
N TRP A 44 -16.77 23.92 -30.92
CA TRP A 44 -17.05 25.32 -30.56
C TRP A 44 -18.50 25.58 -30.13
N THR A 45 -18.63 26.68 -29.40
CA THR A 45 -19.87 27.34 -28.98
C THR A 45 -20.68 27.87 -30.16
N GLY A 46 -22.01 27.85 -30.05
CA GLY A 46 -22.89 28.41 -31.09
C GLY A 46 -23.12 29.91 -30.97
N ARG A 47 -23.31 30.57 -32.12
CA ARG A 47 -24.39 31.55 -32.34
C ARG A 47 -24.65 31.72 -33.84
N LEU A 48 -25.89 32.11 -34.16
CA LEU A 48 -26.40 32.28 -35.52
C LEU A 48 -25.70 33.43 -36.26
N LEU A 49 -25.59 33.29 -37.59
CA LEU A 49 -25.96 34.33 -38.56
C LEU A 49 -26.59 33.64 -39.79
N ALA A 50 -27.33 34.39 -40.61
CA ALA A 50 -28.37 33.87 -41.50
C ALA A 50 -28.13 34.14 -43.01
N ALA A 51 -29.13 33.78 -43.81
CA ALA A 51 -29.44 34.17 -45.20
C ALA A 51 -28.97 33.23 -46.34
N GLU A 52 -29.97 32.69 -47.05
CA GLU A 52 -30.25 32.79 -48.52
C GLU A 52 -29.11 32.69 -49.56
N SER A 53 -29.32 32.19 -50.79
CA SER A 53 -30.41 31.41 -51.42
C SER A 53 -29.92 30.90 -52.80
N ASP A 54 -30.65 29.95 -53.42
CA ASP A 54 -31.06 29.96 -54.86
C ASP A 54 -31.20 28.58 -55.53
N HIS A 55 -32.10 28.55 -56.52
CA HIS A 55 -32.56 27.40 -57.30
C HIS A 55 -31.65 27.05 -58.49
N ILE A 56 -31.76 25.83 -59.04
CA ILE A 56 -32.36 25.52 -60.37
C ILE A 56 -32.25 24.00 -60.68
N SER A 57 -33.02 23.53 -61.67
CA SER A 57 -33.48 22.15 -61.85
C SER A 57 -33.13 21.54 -63.23
N CYS A 58 -33.48 20.26 -63.41
CA CYS A 58 -33.68 19.52 -64.68
C CYS A 58 -32.43 19.07 -65.50
N ALA A 59 -32.45 17.95 -66.25
CA ALA A 59 -33.40 16.81 -66.34
C ALA A 59 -32.84 15.67 -67.26
N SER A 60 -33.65 14.61 -67.45
CA SER A 60 -33.61 13.57 -68.52
C SER A 60 -32.60 12.41 -68.34
N GLN A 61 -32.88 11.14 -68.70
CA GLN A 61 -34.04 10.43 -69.32
C GLN A 61 -33.81 8.88 -69.10
N LEU A 62 -34.77 7.92 -68.98
CA LEU A 62 -35.81 7.41 -69.91
C LEU A 62 -36.70 6.31 -69.21
N CYS A 63 -37.69 5.71 -69.90
CA CYS A 63 -38.90 5.09 -69.30
C CYS A 63 -39.13 3.55 -69.43
N PHE A 64 -39.86 2.99 -68.44
CA PHE A 64 -40.97 1.98 -68.41
C PHE A 64 -41.39 1.15 -69.67
N PRO A 65 -41.95 -0.10 -69.53
CA PRO A 65 -43.37 -0.31 -69.13
C PRO A 65 -43.76 -1.58 -68.32
N LEU A 66 -45.07 -1.73 -68.09
CA LEU A 66 -45.75 -2.67 -67.17
C LEU A 66 -46.14 -4.05 -67.77
N SER A 67 -46.57 -4.97 -66.91
CA SER A 67 -47.70 -5.89 -67.20
C SER A 67 -48.51 -6.21 -65.92
N SER A 68 -49.68 -6.84 -66.05
CA SER A 68 -50.85 -6.61 -65.19
C SER A 68 -51.54 -7.86 -64.61
N SER A 69 -52.40 -7.66 -63.59
CA SER A 69 -53.45 -8.58 -63.06
C SER A 69 -52.94 -9.84 -62.32
N VAL A 70 -53.57 -10.37 -61.25
CA VAL A 70 -54.99 -10.77 -61.06
C VAL A 70 -55.42 -10.66 -59.58
N GLN A 71 -56.72 -10.78 -59.31
CA GLN A 71 -57.43 -10.50 -58.05
C GLN A 71 -57.18 -11.49 -56.89
N MET A 72 -57.44 -11.03 -55.66
CA MET A 72 -57.58 -11.85 -54.45
C MET A 72 -58.84 -12.73 -54.50
N THR A 73 -58.73 -14.01 -54.13
CA THR A 73 -59.82 -14.77 -53.48
C THR A 73 -59.26 -15.84 -52.50
N SER A 74 -60.11 -16.21 -51.52
CA SER A 74 -60.11 -17.51 -50.81
C SER A 74 -58.97 -17.88 -49.86
N SER A 75 -59.17 -17.51 -48.58
CA SER A 75 -58.97 -18.33 -47.36
C SER A 75 -58.05 -19.57 -47.36
N GLY A 76 -57.05 -19.53 -46.47
CA GLY A 76 -56.34 -20.71 -45.96
C GLY A 76 -55.81 -20.47 -44.53
N LEU A 77 -56.59 -20.86 -43.52
CA LEU A 77 -56.17 -20.84 -42.11
C LEU A 77 -55.07 -21.89 -41.85
N LEU A 78 -53.89 -21.48 -41.37
CA LEU A 78 -52.85 -22.26 -40.65
C LEU A 78 -51.61 -21.33 -40.49
N SER A 79 -50.90 -21.19 -39.35
CA SER A 79 -51.13 -21.73 -38.02
C SER A 79 -50.52 -20.80 -36.93
N HIS A 80 -51.33 -20.35 -35.97
CA HIS A 80 -50.88 -19.51 -34.84
C HIS A 80 -50.03 -20.25 -33.79
N GLY A 81 -49.65 -21.51 -34.04
CA GLY A 81 -49.01 -22.40 -33.07
C GLY A 81 -47.51 -22.19 -32.90
N TRP A 82 -46.78 -21.95 -33.99
CA TRP A 82 -45.30 -21.87 -33.95
C TRP A 82 -44.79 -20.62 -33.25
N GLN A 83 -45.36 -19.44 -33.54
CA GLN A 83 -44.97 -18.20 -32.86
C GLN A 83 -45.21 -18.27 -31.34
N ARG A 84 -46.35 -18.84 -30.89
CA ARG A 84 -46.60 -19.08 -29.46
C ARG A 84 -45.61 -20.06 -28.83
N ARG A 85 -45.23 -21.13 -29.54
CA ARG A 85 -44.23 -22.09 -29.04
C ARG A 85 -42.83 -21.47 -28.95
N LEU A 86 -42.44 -20.64 -29.92
CA LEU A 86 -41.17 -19.92 -29.89
C LEU A 86 -41.13 -18.89 -28.74
N LEU A 87 -42.23 -18.13 -28.54
CA LEU A 87 -42.34 -17.18 -27.44
C LEU A 87 -42.27 -17.88 -26.07
N LEU A 88 -42.97 -19.01 -25.91
CA LEU A 88 -42.94 -19.80 -24.67
C LEU A 88 -41.59 -20.49 -24.43
N ALA A 89 -40.87 -20.88 -25.49
CA ALA A 89 -39.51 -21.42 -25.38
C ALA A 89 -38.51 -20.34 -24.94
N LEU A 90 -38.58 -19.13 -25.54
CA LEU A 90 -37.77 -17.99 -25.13
C LEU A 90 -38.10 -17.53 -23.71
N LEU A 91 -39.38 -17.48 -23.33
CA LEU A 91 -39.79 -17.15 -21.96
C LEU A 91 -39.26 -18.18 -20.94
N LYS A 92 -39.28 -19.47 -21.29
CA LYS A 92 -38.70 -20.54 -20.45
C LYS A 92 -37.17 -20.47 -20.37
N LEU A 93 -36.47 -20.10 -21.44
CA LEU A 93 -35.02 -19.87 -21.40
C LEU A 93 -34.66 -18.69 -20.49
N MET A 94 -35.43 -17.60 -20.53
CA MET A 94 -35.24 -16.44 -19.65
C MET A 94 -35.49 -16.78 -18.17
N VAL A 95 -36.43 -17.68 -17.88
CA VAL A 95 -36.70 -18.18 -16.51
C VAL A 95 -35.62 -19.16 -16.01
N PHE A 96 -34.96 -19.92 -16.89
CA PHE A 96 -33.86 -20.81 -16.50
C PHE A 96 -32.52 -20.08 -16.26
N CYS A 97 -32.38 -18.83 -16.71
CA CYS A 97 -31.22 -17.99 -16.37
C CYS A 97 -31.39 -17.22 -15.04
N SER A 98 -32.53 -17.37 -14.36
CA SER A 98 -32.72 -17.00 -12.96
C SER A 98 -32.71 -18.23 -12.04
N GLY A 99 -31.62 -19.01 -12.09
CA GLY A 99 -31.20 -19.71 -10.88
C GLY A 99 -31.03 -18.69 -9.75
N PRO A 100 -31.22 -19.05 -8.47
CA PRO A 100 -31.01 -18.10 -7.39
C PRO A 100 -29.56 -17.65 -7.47
N ALA A 101 -29.35 -16.40 -7.87
CA ALA A 101 -28.10 -15.72 -7.63
C ALA A 101 -27.92 -15.77 -6.11
N GLN A 102 -27.05 -16.67 -5.65
CA GLN A 102 -26.49 -16.60 -4.31
C GLN A 102 -25.56 -15.40 -4.29
N ALA A 103 -26.20 -14.22 -4.35
CA ALA A 103 -25.64 -13.03 -3.76
C ALA A 103 -25.24 -13.44 -2.35
N ALA A 104 -23.92 -13.47 -2.12
CA ALA A 104 -23.35 -13.47 -0.79
C ALA A 104 -23.67 -12.12 -0.14
N ASN A 105 -24.96 -11.90 0.11
CA ASN A 105 -25.50 -10.80 0.87
C ASN A 105 -25.07 -11.04 2.32
N GLY A 106 -23.84 -10.65 2.63
CA GLY A 106 -23.40 -10.39 3.98
C GLY A 106 -24.43 -9.43 4.58
N ARG A 107 -25.27 -9.97 5.48
CA ARG A 107 -26.48 -9.29 5.96
C ARG A 107 -26.11 -7.89 6.46
N ALA A 108 -26.76 -6.88 5.88
CA ALA A 108 -26.62 -5.50 6.35
C ALA A 108 -26.93 -5.44 7.85
N CYS A 109 -26.13 -4.67 8.61
CA CYS A 109 -26.27 -4.58 10.06
C CYS A 109 -27.68 -4.11 10.45
N SER A 110 -28.41 -4.97 11.16
CA SER A 110 -29.78 -4.73 11.64
C SER A 110 -29.83 -4.40 13.13
N ALA A 111 -28.70 -4.02 13.73
CA ALA A 111 -28.64 -3.66 15.14
C ALA A 111 -29.49 -2.42 15.45
N ARG A 112 -30.27 -2.48 16.55
CA ARG A 112 -31.30 -1.47 16.89
C ARG A 112 -30.75 -0.06 17.19
N GLY A 113 -29.46 0.08 17.44
CA GLY A 113 -28.83 1.35 17.82
C GLY A 113 -27.31 1.28 17.82
N PRO A 114 -26.63 2.41 18.11
CA PRO A 114 -25.18 2.47 18.14
C PRO A 114 -24.58 1.76 19.36
N ALA A 115 -23.31 1.36 19.26
CA ALA A 115 -22.53 0.77 20.35
C ALA A 115 -21.23 1.53 20.58
N SER A 116 -20.89 1.75 21.85
CA SER A 116 -19.58 2.29 22.25
C SER A 116 -18.58 1.14 22.45
N TYR A 117 -17.35 1.37 22.04
CA TYR A 117 -16.23 0.44 22.17
C TYR A 117 -15.00 1.19 22.68
N ILE A 118 -14.11 0.49 23.40
CA ILE A 118 -12.72 0.93 23.55
C ILE A 118 -11.88 0.11 22.57
N LEU A 119 -11.09 0.80 21.76
CA LEU A 119 -10.00 0.23 20.98
C LEU A 119 -8.72 0.39 21.79
N VAL A 120 -7.98 -0.69 21.99
CA VAL A 120 -6.64 -0.71 22.57
C VAL A 120 -5.68 -1.28 21.53
N PHE A 121 -4.72 -0.47 21.10
CA PHE A 121 -3.57 -0.89 20.31
C PHE A 121 -2.40 -1.18 21.26
N THR A 122 -1.73 -2.31 21.09
CA THR A 122 -0.55 -2.71 21.86
C THR A 122 0.57 -3.07 20.90
N GLY A 123 1.69 -2.34 20.94
CA GLY A 123 2.90 -2.68 20.21
C GLY A 123 3.68 -3.80 20.90
N HIS A 124 4.13 -4.79 20.14
CA HIS A 124 4.95 -5.92 20.59
C HIS A 124 6.35 -5.92 19.97
N TRP A 125 6.67 -4.93 19.14
CA TRP A 125 7.97 -4.75 18.51
C TRP A 125 9.06 -4.53 19.56
N SER A 126 9.87 -5.55 19.78
CA SER A 126 10.92 -5.60 20.81
C SER A 126 12.19 -6.24 20.25
N PRO A 127 13.38 -5.98 20.81
CA PRO A 127 14.61 -6.61 20.35
C PRO A 127 14.66 -8.14 20.61
N ARG A 128 13.72 -8.69 21.40
CA ARG A 128 13.57 -10.15 21.57
C ARG A 128 12.73 -10.78 20.47
N ALA A 129 11.60 -10.16 20.11
CA ALA A 129 10.72 -10.64 19.06
C ALA A 129 11.18 -10.28 17.64
N PHE A 130 11.99 -9.22 17.51
CA PHE A 130 12.53 -8.73 16.24
C PHE A 130 13.96 -8.18 16.43
N PRO A 131 14.96 -9.04 16.69
CA PRO A 131 16.35 -8.61 16.91
C PRO A 131 17.03 -8.00 15.68
N LYS A 132 16.64 -8.42 14.46
CA LYS A 132 17.30 -8.00 13.22
C LYS A 132 17.13 -6.50 13.02
N GLN A 133 18.26 -5.79 13.03
CA GLN A 133 18.34 -4.34 12.79
C GLN A 133 17.45 -3.48 13.70
N TYR A 134 17.09 -3.95 14.91
CA TYR A 134 16.14 -3.26 15.80
C TYR A 134 16.55 -1.79 16.06
N PRO A 135 15.74 -0.78 15.65
CA PRO A 135 16.14 0.62 15.75
C PRO A 135 16.26 1.11 17.20
N ILE A 136 17.48 1.43 17.63
CA ILE A 136 17.78 1.95 18.98
C ILE A 136 17.98 3.47 19.01
N HIS A 137 18.36 4.09 17.89
CA HIS A 137 18.74 5.51 17.83
C HIS A 137 18.32 6.18 16.52
N ARG A 138 17.90 7.45 16.61
CA ARG A 138 17.69 8.40 15.49
C ARG A 138 16.79 7.90 14.33
N PRO A 139 15.49 7.67 14.56
CA PRO A 139 14.79 7.56 15.84
C PRO A 139 14.83 6.13 16.40
N PRO A 140 14.58 5.93 17.71
CA PRO A 140 14.32 4.59 18.25
C PRO A 140 13.03 4.00 17.66
N ALA A 141 12.91 2.67 17.74
CA ALA A 141 11.70 1.93 17.39
C ALA A 141 10.49 2.46 18.18
N GLN A 142 9.46 2.90 17.45
CA GLN A 142 8.27 3.54 17.97
C GLN A 142 7.11 3.42 16.96
N TRP A 143 5.95 3.99 17.30
CA TRP A 143 4.74 3.94 16.49
C TRP A 143 4.20 5.34 16.22
N SER A 144 3.63 5.56 15.02
CA SER A 144 2.90 6.80 14.74
C SER A 144 1.62 6.92 15.57
N LYS A 145 0.96 8.07 15.47
CA LYS A 145 -0.46 8.19 15.87
C LYS A 145 -1.26 7.12 15.13
N LEU A 146 -2.15 6.41 15.83
CA LEU A 146 -3.16 5.57 15.20
C LEU A 146 -4.22 6.46 14.56
N ILE A 147 -4.72 6.07 13.39
CA ILE A 147 -5.94 6.61 12.80
C ILE A 147 -6.90 5.46 12.52
N ALA A 148 -8.14 5.61 12.95
CA ALA A 148 -9.22 4.66 12.67
C ALA A 148 -10.44 5.40 12.11
N MET A 149 -11.20 4.74 11.24
CA MET A 149 -12.43 5.26 10.66
C MET A 149 -13.52 4.20 10.74
N THR A 150 -14.73 4.60 11.14
CA THR A 150 -15.92 3.75 11.03
C THR A 150 -16.63 4.06 9.72
N HIS A 151 -17.02 3.03 8.98
CA HIS A 151 -17.50 3.18 7.61
C HIS A 151 -18.46 2.06 7.18
N ASN A 152 -18.98 2.18 5.97
CA ASN A 152 -19.71 1.14 5.26
C ASN A 152 -18.87 0.59 4.08
N ALA A 153 -19.43 -0.37 3.34
CA ALA A 153 -18.76 -1.04 2.23
C ALA A 153 -18.43 -0.14 1.01
N GLN A 154 -18.91 1.10 0.97
CA GLN A 154 -18.62 2.07 -0.09
C GLN A 154 -17.32 2.85 0.16
N TYR A 155 -16.73 2.73 1.35
CA TYR A 155 -15.43 3.30 1.68
C TYR A 155 -14.46 2.20 2.12
N ARG A 156 -13.19 2.45 1.84
CA ARG A 156 -12.06 1.61 2.20
C ARG A 156 -10.90 2.54 2.55
N LEU A 157 -10.22 2.25 3.65
CA LEU A 157 -9.05 3.04 4.06
C LEU A 157 -7.80 2.59 3.29
N TRP A 158 -7.60 1.28 3.21
CA TRP A 158 -6.50 0.60 2.52
C TRP A 158 -6.91 -0.87 2.30
N ARG A 159 -6.21 -1.60 1.43
CA ARG A 159 -6.39 -3.05 1.25
C ARG A 159 -5.19 -3.68 0.57
N GLU A 160 -4.83 -4.89 0.99
CA GLU A 160 -3.84 -5.71 0.31
C GLU A 160 -4.23 -6.01 -1.14
N GLY A 161 -3.28 -5.92 -2.06
CA GLY A 161 -3.50 -6.02 -3.50
C GLY A 161 -4.06 -4.75 -4.16
N GLU A 162 -4.35 -3.69 -3.42
CA GLU A 162 -4.78 -2.38 -3.95
C GLU A 162 -3.69 -1.31 -3.79
N LEU A 163 -3.67 -0.32 -4.69
CA LEU A 163 -2.72 0.79 -4.62
C LEU A 163 -3.03 1.73 -3.44
N ALA A 164 -1.99 2.18 -2.73
CA ALA A 164 -2.13 3.19 -1.68
C ALA A 164 -2.70 4.52 -2.20
N SER A 165 -3.76 5.02 -1.56
CA SER A 165 -4.27 6.39 -1.79
C SER A 165 -3.20 7.46 -1.50
N PRO A 166 -3.34 8.70 -2.00
CA PRO A 166 -2.45 9.80 -1.62
C PRO A 166 -2.34 10.00 -0.10
N GLY A 167 -3.47 9.87 0.62
CA GLY A 167 -3.52 9.88 2.08
C GLY A 167 -2.81 8.69 2.72
N VAL A 168 -3.03 7.47 2.23
CA VAL A 168 -2.35 6.25 2.69
C VAL A 168 -0.84 6.41 2.51
N ARG A 169 -0.37 6.79 1.31
CA ARG A 169 1.06 7.09 1.02
C ARG A 169 1.63 8.15 1.96
N SER A 170 0.90 9.24 2.18
CA SER A 170 1.33 10.34 3.07
C SER A 170 1.52 9.85 4.52
N PHE A 171 0.60 9.00 4.99
CA PHE A 171 0.63 8.41 6.34
C PHE A 171 1.67 7.29 6.46
N ALA A 172 1.72 6.37 5.51
CA ALA A 172 2.66 5.26 5.41
C ALA A 172 4.11 5.75 5.44
N LYS A 173 4.45 6.80 4.69
CA LYS A 173 5.82 7.37 4.68
C LYS A 173 6.14 8.26 5.87
N ARG A 174 5.20 9.09 6.34
CA ARG A 174 5.50 10.18 7.31
C ARG A 174 4.74 10.14 8.65
N GLY A 175 3.78 9.24 8.83
CA GLY A 175 2.90 9.19 10.01
C GLY A 175 1.90 10.36 10.11
N VAL A 176 1.71 11.14 9.04
CA VAL A 176 0.90 12.37 9.04
C VAL A 176 -0.57 12.07 8.71
N THR A 177 -1.46 12.29 9.68
CA THR A 177 -2.92 11.98 9.56
C THR A 177 -3.77 13.04 8.82
N ALA A 178 -3.15 14.07 8.25
CA ALA A 178 -3.86 15.22 7.69
C ALA A 178 -4.63 14.88 6.41
N ASP A 179 -3.99 14.15 5.50
CA ASP A 179 -4.53 13.82 4.18
C ASP A 179 -5.57 12.70 4.26
N LEU A 180 -5.31 11.63 5.02
CA LEU A 180 -6.34 10.65 5.41
C LEU A 180 -7.54 11.32 6.08
N GLY A 181 -7.30 12.33 6.93
CA GLY A 181 -8.36 13.13 7.52
C GLY A 181 -9.17 13.95 6.52
N ARG A 182 -8.58 14.34 5.38
CA ARG A 182 -9.25 15.01 4.26
C ARG A 182 -10.08 14.02 3.46
N GLU A 183 -9.49 12.90 3.05
CA GLU A 183 -10.17 11.82 2.33
C GLU A 183 -11.39 11.29 3.10
N GLY A 184 -11.23 11.02 4.40
CA GLY A 184 -12.34 10.60 5.28
C GLY A 184 -13.45 11.65 5.42
N ARG A 185 -13.13 12.96 5.40
CA ARG A 185 -14.15 14.03 5.39
C ARG A 185 -14.96 14.05 4.08
N GLU A 186 -14.30 13.86 2.94
CA GLU A 186 -14.98 13.79 1.64
C GLU A 186 -15.84 12.52 1.52
N ALA A 187 -15.36 11.37 2.01
CA ALA A 187 -16.14 10.15 2.11
C ALA A 187 -17.35 10.28 3.06
N ARG A 188 -17.22 11.06 4.15
CA ARG A 188 -18.34 11.38 5.06
C ARG A 188 -19.42 12.23 4.39
N LYS A 189 -19.08 13.17 3.49
CA LYS A 189 -20.10 13.90 2.69
C LYS A 189 -20.96 12.94 1.86
N ARG A 190 -20.35 11.85 1.37
CA ARG A 190 -21.01 10.77 0.62
C ARG A 190 -21.70 9.72 1.53
N ARG A 191 -21.75 9.94 2.86
CA ARG A 191 -22.31 9.01 3.87
C ARG A 191 -21.64 7.62 3.90
N ALA A 192 -20.39 7.52 3.43
CA ALA A 192 -19.65 6.27 3.44
C ALA A 192 -18.79 6.09 4.72
N VAL A 193 -18.28 7.20 5.27
CA VAL A 193 -17.58 7.26 6.57
C VAL A 193 -18.49 7.89 7.62
N GLY A 194 -18.52 7.32 8.82
CA GLY A 194 -19.20 7.86 10.00
C GLY A 194 -18.26 8.67 10.88
N GLY A 195 -17.53 7.98 11.76
CA GLY A 195 -16.58 8.55 12.72
C GLY A 195 -15.12 8.42 12.26
N MET A 196 -14.26 9.33 12.74
CA MET A 196 -12.81 9.25 12.59
C MET A 196 -12.16 9.47 13.95
N TYR A 197 -11.27 8.56 14.34
CA TYR A 197 -10.66 8.47 15.66
C TYR A 197 -9.14 8.51 15.53
N ARG A 198 -8.46 9.07 16.53
CA ARG A 198 -7.00 9.19 16.56
C ARG A 198 -6.49 9.01 17.98
N THR A 199 -5.31 8.41 18.13
CA THR A 199 -4.58 8.35 19.40
C THR A 199 -3.33 9.24 19.36
N ALA A 200 -2.66 9.38 20.51
CA ALA A 200 -1.22 9.68 20.51
C ALA A 200 -0.43 8.51 19.89
N GLY A 201 0.77 8.78 19.39
CA GLY A 201 1.71 7.71 19.01
C GLY A 201 2.33 7.06 20.26
N VAL A 202 2.78 5.82 20.14
CA VAL A 202 3.50 5.13 21.21
C VAL A 202 5.01 5.38 21.00
N PRO A 203 5.73 6.02 21.94
CA PRO A 203 7.11 6.48 21.75
C PRO A 203 8.17 5.37 21.80
N THR A 204 7.74 4.12 21.94
CA THR A 204 8.58 2.92 22.11
C THR A 204 7.97 1.74 21.34
N GLY A 205 8.81 0.81 20.87
CA GLY A 205 8.37 -0.37 20.10
C GLY A 205 7.37 -1.25 20.86
N THR A 206 7.55 -1.37 22.18
CA THR A 206 6.56 -1.94 23.10
C THR A 206 5.82 -0.84 23.87
N GLY A 207 4.50 -0.92 23.94
CA GLY A 207 3.65 0.02 24.65
C GLY A 207 2.21 -0.05 24.16
N HIS A 208 1.32 0.82 24.63
CA HIS A 208 -0.08 0.80 24.23
C HIS A 208 -0.66 2.21 24.04
N SER A 209 -1.74 2.29 23.26
CA SER A 209 -2.58 3.48 23.11
C SER A 209 -4.05 3.05 23.01
N SER A 210 -4.98 3.93 23.39
CA SER A 210 -6.41 3.60 23.32
C SER A 210 -7.27 4.80 22.94
N THR A 211 -8.47 4.52 22.45
CA THR A 211 -9.49 5.52 22.11
C THR A 211 -10.90 4.91 22.16
N GLU A 212 -11.90 5.74 22.46
CA GLU A 212 -13.30 5.33 22.42
C GLU A 212 -13.87 5.50 21.00
N LEU A 213 -14.56 4.46 20.52
CA LEU A 213 -15.24 4.41 19.23
C LEU A 213 -16.75 4.46 19.42
N LEU A 214 -17.47 5.07 18.47
CA LEU A 214 -18.92 4.95 18.36
C LEU A 214 -19.29 4.25 17.05
N MET A 215 -19.64 2.97 17.13
CA MET A 215 -20.13 2.21 16.00
C MET A 215 -21.61 2.51 15.76
N GLN A 216 -22.01 2.63 14.49
CA GLN A 216 -23.39 2.88 14.07
C GLN A 216 -23.85 1.77 13.12
N PRO A 217 -25.14 1.38 13.11
CA PRO A 217 -25.62 0.35 12.18
C PRO A 217 -25.40 0.67 10.69
N ARG A 218 -25.39 1.96 10.34
CA ARG A 218 -25.08 2.46 8.99
C ARG A 218 -23.58 2.43 8.64
N HIS A 219 -22.71 2.33 9.64
CA HIS A 219 -21.26 2.32 9.50
C HIS A 219 -20.66 1.20 10.37
N PRO A 220 -20.97 -0.08 10.08
CA PRO A 220 -20.66 -1.20 10.96
C PRO A 220 -19.21 -1.72 10.82
N GLN A 221 -18.48 -1.24 9.82
CA GLN A 221 -17.09 -1.60 9.57
C GLN A 221 -16.12 -0.61 10.19
N LEU A 222 -14.95 -1.10 10.59
CA LEU A 222 -13.83 -0.34 11.12
C LEU A 222 -12.58 -0.65 10.30
N SER A 223 -11.90 0.38 9.82
CA SER A 223 -10.53 0.30 9.31
C SER A 223 -9.59 1.16 10.15
N MET A 224 -8.35 0.74 10.31
CA MET A 224 -7.32 1.54 10.99
C MET A 224 -5.93 1.36 10.38
N MET A 225 -5.03 2.29 10.69
CA MET A 225 -3.60 2.22 10.37
C MET A 225 -2.73 2.82 11.47
N VAL A 226 -1.52 2.28 11.63
CA VAL A 226 -0.41 2.79 12.45
C VAL A 226 0.90 2.58 11.68
N LYS A 227 1.67 3.65 11.39
CA LYS A 227 3.00 3.51 10.75
C LYS A 227 4.00 2.94 11.77
N VAL A 228 4.82 1.99 11.31
CA VAL A 228 6.03 1.50 12.00
C VAL A 228 7.12 2.57 11.87
N VAL A 229 7.75 3.01 12.96
CA VAL A 229 8.70 4.14 12.90
C VAL A 229 10.05 3.75 13.55
N PRO A 230 11.20 3.91 12.88
CA PRO A 230 11.34 4.30 11.48
C PRO A 230 11.01 3.15 10.51
N SER A 231 10.58 3.50 9.30
CA SER A 231 10.43 2.58 8.16
C SER A 231 10.30 3.39 6.86
N PRO A 232 10.57 2.80 5.68
CA PRO A 232 10.35 3.42 4.37
C PRO A 232 8.88 3.86 4.21
N ASP A 233 7.95 2.90 4.19
CA ASP A 233 6.51 3.16 4.17
C ASP A 233 5.66 2.13 4.96
N TRP A 234 6.30 1.34 5.82
CA TRP A 234 5.65 0.21 6.48
C TRP A 234 4.65 0.61 7.58
N PHE A 235 3.55 -0.13 7.65
CA PHE A 235 2.48 0.09 8.62
C PHE A 235 1.85 -1.22 9.12
N VAL A 236 1.03 -1.13 10.17
CA VAL A 236 0.13 -2.19 10.63
C VAL A 236 -1.30 -1.64 10.69
N GLY A 237 -2.31 -2.50 10.61
CA GLY A 237 -3.70 -2.05 10.68
C GLY A 237 -4.72 -3.17 10.52
N VAL A 238 -5.99 -2.80 10.41
CA VAL A 238 -7.06 -3.69 9.94
C VAL A 238 -7.87 -3.00 8.83
N ASP A 239 -8.31 -3.77 7.83
CA ASP A 239 -9.25 -3.32 6.78
C ASP A 239 -10.66 -3.85 7.08
N SER A 240 -11.65 -2.96 7.02
CA SER A 240 -13.07 -3.30 6.83
C SER A 240 -13.70 -4.27 7.85
N VAL A 241 -13.14 -4.37 9.06
CA VAL A 241 -13.60 -5.28 10.12
C VAL A 241 -15.03 -4.95 10.53
N ASN A 242 -15.96 -5.87 10.29
CA ASN A 242 -17.35 -5.71 10.68
C ASN A 242 -17.54 -6.08 12.17
N LEU A 243 -17.99 -5.12 12.99
CA LEU A 243 -18.29 -5.34 14.41
C LEU A 243 -19.79 -5.66 14.66
N CYS A 244 -20.62 -5.63 13.63
CA CYS A 244 -22.04 -5.95 13.69
C CYS A 244 -22.34 -7.31 13.03
N GLU A 245 -23.10 -8.13 13.74
CA GLU A 245 -23.47 -9.49 13.33
C GLU A 245 -24.98 -9.64 13.47
N GLY A 246 -25.68 -9.49 12.34
CA GLY A 246 -27.14 -9.41 12.32
C GLY A 246 -27.65 -8.21 13.14
N ASP A 247 -28.40 -8.49 14.20
CA ASP A 247 -28.97 -7.50 15.12
C ASP A 247 -28.06 -7.18 16.33
N ARG A 248 -26.89 -7.83 16.43
CA ARG A 248 -26.00 -7.75 17.59
C ARG A 248 -24.66 -7.09 17.28
N TRP A 249 -24.12 -6.41 18.28
CA TRP A 249 -22.77 -5.86 18.29
C TRP A 249 -21.83 -6.83 19.01
N ARG A 250 -20.74 -7.24 18.35
CA ARG A 250 -19.73 -8.17 18.90
C ARG A 250 -19.20 -7.65 20.23
N GLN A 251 -19.09 -8.51 21.24
CA GLN A 251 -18.72 -8.08 22.59
C GLN A 251 -17.22 -7.74 22.70
N GLU A 252 -16.38 -8.50 22.02
CA GLU A 252 -14.94 -8.29 21.95
C GLU A 252 -14.41 -8.88 20.65
N VAL A 253 -13.41 -8.24 20.05
CA VAL A 253 -12.66 -8.77 18.90
C VAL A 253 -11.19 -8.39 19.07
N THR A 254 -10.30 -9.34 18.83
CA THR A 254 -8.84 -9.16 18.92
C THR A 254 -8.22 -9.55 17.58
N PHE A 255 -7.24 -8.79 17.12
CA PHE A 255 -6.46 -9.08 15.91
C PHE A 255 -4.98 -8.94 16.19
N ASP A 256 -4.23 -9.95 15.81
CA ASP A 256 -2.78 -9.91 15.73
C ASP A 256 -2.37 -9.25 14.41
N LEU A 257 -1.47 -8.28 14.51
CA LEU A 257 -1.15 -7.35 13.44
C LEU A 257 0.26 -7.61 12.91
N HIS A 258 0.33 -7.77 11.60
CA HIS A 258 1.55 -8.01 10.84
C HIS A 258 1.91 -6.76 10.04
N PRO A 259 3.20 -6.55 9.71
CA PRO A 259 3.63 -5.43 8.88
C PRO A 259 3.10 -5.54 7.45
N PHE A 260 2.75 -4.41 6.86
CA PHE A 260 2.42 -4.23 5.45
C PHE A 260 3.34 -3.18 4.84
N ASP A 261 3.78 -3.43 3.61
CA ASP A 261 4.42 -2.45 2.73
C ASP A 261 3.34 -1.65 2.00
N ALA A 262 3.56 -0.36 1.75
CA ALA A 262 2.56 0.48 1.07
C ALA A 262 2.78 0.58 -0.45
N GLY A 263 3.87 0.03 -0.99
CA GLY A 263 4.20 0.05 -2.42
C GLY A 263 4.70 1.40 -2.92
N THR A 264 5.28 2.23 -2.05
CA THR A 264 5.61 3.64 -2.32
C THR A 264 7.01 4.10 -1.91
N ASP A 265 7.79 3.27 -1.23
CA ASP A 265 9.22 3.43 -1.02
C ASP A 265 9.93 2.07 -0.98
N SER A 266 10.94 1.86 -1.82
CA SER A 266 11.62 0.56 -1.98
C SER A 266 12.84 0.40 -1.06
N GLY A 267 12.87 1.13 0.07
CA GLY A 267 13.88 0.95 1.10
C GLY A 267 13.83 -0.44 1.73
N PHE A 268 14.98 -1.10 1.88
CA PHE A 268 15.04 -2.48 2.41
C PHE A 268 14.98 -2.55 3.94
N THR A 269 15.39 -1.48 4.62
CA THR A 269 15.57 -1.47 6.08
C THR A 269 14.78 -0.36 6.77
N PHE A 270 14.51 -0.54 8.07
CA PHE A 270 13.86 0.48 8.92
C PHE A 270 14.43 1.90 8.75
N SER A 271 15.75 2.01 8.53
CA SER A 271 16.50 3.28 8.41
C SER A 271 17.00 3.58 7.00
N SER A 272 16.49 2.89 5.96
CA SER A 272 16.85 3.17 4.57
C SER A 272 16.49 4.60 4.16
N PRO A 273 17.30 5.27 3.31
CA PRO A 273 16.93 6.55 2.72
C PRO A 273 15.71 6.38 1.82
N ASN A 274 14.87 7.42 1.75
CA ASN A 274 13.67 7.43 0.89
C ASN A 274 14.04 7.18 -0.57
N TYR A 275 13.58 6.07 -1.12
CA TYR A 275 13.76 5.63 -2.50
C TYR A 275 12.39 5.32 -3.12
N PRO A 276 11.74 6.26 -3.85
CA PRO A 276 10.36 6.10 -4.28
C PRO A 276 10.17 4.94 -5.28
N THR A 277 9.24 4.02 -4.97
CA THR A 277 8.86 2.92 -5.87
C THR A 277 8.19 3.47 -7.13
N SER A 278 8.67 3.05 -8.31
CA SER A 278 8.23 3.57 -9.61
C SER A 278 8.21 2.44 -10.67
N PRO A 279 7.04 2.02 -11.18
CA PRO A 279 5.69 2.50 -10.81
C PRO A 279 5.34 2.17 -9.34
N PRO A 280 4.36 2.86 -8.73
CA PRO A 280 3.86 2.48 -7.42
C PRO A 280 3.26 1.07 -7.45
N GLU A 281 3.54 0.29 -6.43
CA GLU A 281 3.07 -1.09 -6.27
C GLU A 281 1.82 -1.15 -5.38
N SER A 282 1.16 -2.31 -5.37
CA SER A 282 0.06 -2.58 -4.45
C SER A 282 0.56 -2.76 -3.02
N ILE A 283 -0.30 -2.47 -2.05
CA ILE A 283 -0.07 -2.82 -0.64
C ILE A 283 0.08 -4.34 -0.52
N THR A 284 1.12 -4.81 0.16
CA THR A 284 1.42 -6.24 0.36
C THR A 284 1.77 -6.53 1.81
N GLN A 285 1.36 -7.68 2.35
CA GLN A 285 1.82 -8.11 3.66
C GLN A 285 3.31 -8.46 3.63
N ILE A 286 4.07 -7.94 4.58
CA ILE A 286 5.47 -8.34 4.83
C ILE A 286 5.46 -9.58 5.72
N THR A 287 6.19 -10.61 5.31
CA THR A 287 6.27 -11.91 5.98
C THR A 287 7.72 -12.20 6.42
N SER A 288 7.96 -13.36 7.04
CA SER A 288 9.31 -13.78 7.44
C SER A 288 10.19 -14.16 6.24
N GLN A 289 9.59 -14.50 5.12
CA GLN A 289 10.28 -15.01 3.92
C GLN A 289 10.19 -14.05 2.73
N GLU A 290 9.17 -13.19 2.68
CA GLU A 290 9.00 -12.18 1.63
C GLU A 290 8.80 -10.76 2.18
N PRO A 291 9.50 -9.74 1.66
CA PRO A 291 10.46 -9.81 0.56
C PRO A 291 11.78 -10.52 0.94
N SER A 292 12.25 -11.43 0.08
CA SER A 292 13.32 -12.43 0.35
C SER A 292 14.77 -11.92 0.32
N HIS A 293 15.02 -10.62 0.14
CA HIS A 293 16.38 -10.08 0.12
C HIS A 293 17.04 -10.10 1.51
N PRO A 294 18.29 -10.59 1.69
CA PRO A 294 18.92 -10.77 3.00
C PRO A 294 18.96 -9.53 3.90
N ALA A 295 19.13 -8.34 3.29
CA ALA A 295 19.17 -7.09 4.04
C ALA A 295 17.82 -6.65 4.64
N ASN A 296 16.70 -7.24 4.21
CA ASN A 296 15.37 -6.81 4.62
C ASN A 296 15.15 -7.02 6.12
N SER A 297 14.63 -5.99 6.81
CA SER A 297 14.54 -6.00 8.28
C SER A 297 13.63 -7.09 8.85
N PHE A 298 12.62 -7.52 8.08
CA PHE A 298 11.69 -8.58 8.45
C PHE A 298 11.99 -9.94 7.78
N TYR A 299 13.12 -10.09 7.08
CA TYR A 299 13.52 -11.38 6.52
C TYR A 299 14.21 -12.25 7.58
N TYR A 300 13.49 -13.27 8.04
CA TYR A 300 13.87 -14.29 9.02
C TYR A 300 13.61 -15.69 8.42
N PRO A 301 14.51 -16.23 7.57
CA PRO A 301 14.24 -17.44 6.77
C PRO A 301 14.05 -18.74 7.59
N ARG A 302 14.35 -18.73 8.90
CA ARG A 302 14.09 -19.84 9.82
C ARG A 302 12.68 -19.84 10.42
N LEU A 303 11.91 -18.76 10.25
CA LEU A 303 10.55 -18.63 10.77
C LEU A 303 9.54 -18.90 9.65
N SER A 304 8.59 -19.80 9.90
CA SER A 304 7.46 -20.03 9.00
C SER A 304 6.57 -18.80 8.85
N GLU A 305 6.42 -18.04 9.94
CA GLU A 305 5.66 -16.80 10.04
C GLU A 305 6.33 -15.83 11.02
N LEU A 306 6.08 -14.54 10.88
CA LEU A 306 6.52 -13.56 11.88
C LEU A 306 5.63 -13.66 13.13
N PRO A 307 6.17 -13.45 14.34
CA PRO A 307 5.31 -13.19 15.48
C PRO A 307 4.51 -11.89 15.27
N PRO A 308 3.40 -11.67 16.00
CA PRO A 308 2.64 -10.42 15.91
C PRO A 308 3.50 -9.20 16.26
N LEU A 309 3.57 -8.23 15.35
CA LEU A 309 4.31 -6.98 15.58
C LEU A 309 3.54 -6.04 16.53
N ALA A 310 2.21 -6.15 16.53
CA ALA A 310 1.29 -5.50 17.44
C ALA A 310 -0.01 -6.31 17.57
N THR A 311 -0.85 -5.99 18.54
CA THR A 311 -2.21 -6.53 18.67
C THR A 311 -3.19 -5.36 18.84
N VAL A 312 -4.39 -5.48 18.27
CA VAL A 312 -5.50 -4.58 18.58
C VAL A 312 -6.66 -5.34 19.20
N ARG A 313 -7.19 -4.80 20.30
CA ARG A 313 -8.34 -5.34 21.01
C ARG A 313 -9.46 -4.32 21.06
N ILE A 314 -10.66 -4.72 20.63
CA ILE A 314 -11.82 -3.86 20.47
C ILE A 314 -12.94 -4.41 21.36
N THR A 315 -13.12 -3.81 22.54
CA THR A 315 -14.02 -4.31 23.59
C THR A 315 -15.24 -3.41 23.74
N ARG A 316 -16.44 -3.99 23.62
CA ARG A 316 -17.72 -3.26 23.70
C ARG A 316 -18.00 -2.78 25.12
N GLN A 317 -18.23 -1.48 25.27
CA GLN A 317 -18.55 -0.87 26.56
C GLN A 317 -19.99 -1.17 26.98
N ARG A 318 -20.17 -1.55 28.25
CA ARG A 318 -21.49 -1.68 28.87
C ARG A 318 -21.95 -0.30 29.35
N ARG A 319 -23.21 0.07 29.07
CA ARG A 319 -23.83 1.26 29.69
C ARG A 319 -24.14 0.96 31.16
N ILE A 320 -23.19 1.22 32.05
CA ILE A 320 -23.38 1.13 33.51
C ILE A 320 -23.32 2.55 34.09
N PRO A 321 -24.36 3.03 34.80
CA PRO A 321 -24.26 4.26 35.58
C PRO A 321 -23.19 4.09 36.67
N ALA A 322 -22.29 5.07 36.77
CA ALA A 322 -21.05 5.06 37.52
C ALA A 322 -20.96 4.17 38.78
N ARG A 323 -19.99 3.24 38.76
CA ARG A 323 -19.03 3.10 39.87
C ARG A 323 -17.69 2.67 39.27
N GLN A 324 -16.71 3.58 39.28
CA GLN A 324 -15.34 3.25 38.89
C GLN A 324 -14.81 2.19 39.85
N THR A 325 -14.77 0.95 39.37
CA THR A 325 -13.88 -0.07 39.93
C THR A 325 -12.57 0.04 39.18
N SER A 326 -11.48 0.07 39.95
CA SER A 326 -10.11 0.13 39.42
C SER A 326 -9.94 -0.88 38.28
N LEU A 327 -9.29 -0.45 37.18
CA LEU A 327 -8.86 -1.35 36.13
C LEU A 327 -7.91 -2.38 36.77
N SER A 328 -8.44 -3.58 37.00
CA SER A 328 -7.66 -4.73 37.40
C SER A 328 -6.49 -4.87 36.43
N ASN A 329 -5.27 -4.88 36.98
CA ASN A 329 -4.06 -5.21 36.24
C ASN A 329 -4.10 -6.70 35.87
N HIS A 330 -4.96 -7.04 34.91
CA HIS A 330 -4.88 -8.28 34.17
C HIS A 330 -3.60 -8.20 33.34
N ILE A 331 -2.52 -8.70 33.95
CA ILE A 331 -1.30 -9.09 33.26
C ILE A 331 -1.75 -10.08 32.20
N LEU A 332 -1.94 -9.60 30.97
CA LEU A 332 -2.01 -10.45 29.79
C LEU A 332 -0.74 -11.31 29.82
N PRO A 333 -0.84 -12.64 29.71
CA PRO A 333 0.34 -13.48 29.73
C PRO A 333 1.25 -13.04 28.59
N GLN A 334 2.38 -12.42 28.92
CA GLN A 334 3.40 -12.05 27.97
C GLN A 334 4.04 -13.35 27.47
N TYR A 335 3.47 -13.91 26.41
CA TYR A 335 4.20 -14.78 25.50
C TYR A 335 5.31 -13.93 24.89
N PHE A 336 6.48 -13.95 25.54
CA PHE A 336 7.70 -13.42 24.98
C PHE A 336 8.11 -14.32 23.82
N SER A 337 7.66 -14.00 22.61
CA SER A 337 8.21 -14.60 21.41
C SER A 337 9.66 -14.14 21.28
N GLU A 338 10.61 -15.06 21.48
CA GLU A 338 12.02 -14.83 21.18
C GLU A 338 12.31 -15.42 19.80
N THR A 339 12.72 -14.61 18.84
CA THR A 339 13.03 -15.06 17.48
C THR A 339 14.53 -15.27 17.32
N PRO A 340 15.00 -16.50 17.03
CA PRO A 340 16.42 -16.74 16.84
C PRO A 340 17.01 -15.96 15.67
N LEU A 341 18.20 -15.40 15.88
CA LEU A 341 18.94 -14.69 14.86
C LEU A 341 20.39 -15.17 14.84
N ASP A 342 20.81 -15.74 13.72
CA ASP A 342 22.17 -16.22 13.54
C ASP A 342 23.15 -15.07 13.28
N CYS A 343 24.43 -15.34 13.49
CA CYS A 343 25.47 -14.45 13.02
C CYS A 343 25.62 -14.52 11.50
N GLU A 344 25.55 -13.37 10.82
CA GLU A 344 25.95 -13.23 9.43
C GLU A 344 27.32 -12.51 9.38
N VAL A 345 28.24 -13.01 8.55
CA VAL A 345 29.60 -12.47 8.40
C VAL A 345 29.89 -12.13 6.94
N SER A 346 30.81 -11.20 6.71
CA SER A 346 31.24 -10.81 5.38
C SER A 346 31.93 -11.97 4.65
N LEU A 347 32.07 -11.81 3.32
CA LEU A 347 33.12 -12.53 2.60
C LEU A 347 34.48 -12.24 3.24
N TRP A 348 35.39 -13.21 3.11
CA TRP A 348 36.79 -13.03 3.49
C TRP A 348 37.44 -11.90 2.67
N SER A 349 38.33 -11.16 3.32
CA SER A 349 39.26 -10.27 2.63
C SER A 349 40.13 -11.07 1.65
N SER A 350 40.75 -10.35 0.70
CA SER A 350 41.96 -10.85 0.05
C SER A 350 42.98 -11.29 1.10
N TRP A 351 43.79 -12.30 0.76
CA TRP A 351 44.93 -12.68 1.57
C TRP A 351 45.91 -11.51 1.70
N GLY A 352 46.36 -11.24 2.94
CA GLY A 352 47.49 -10.36 3.20
C GLY A 352 48.81 -10.97 2.71
N LEU A 353 49.86 -10.16 2.76
CA LEU A 353 51.23 -10.57 2.45
C LEU A 353 51.70 -11.70 3.36
N CYS A 354 52.68 -12.47 2.90
CA CYS A 354 53.37 -13.46 3.73
C CYS A 354 54.19 -12.75 4.82
N THR A 355 54.04 -13.19 6.07
CA THR A 355 54.82 -12.70 7.21
C THR A 355 56.07 -13.57 7.39
N GLY A 356 57.20 -12.91 7.65
CA GLY A 356 58.52 -13.53 7.77
C GLY A 356 59.29 -13.58 6.45
N SER A 357 60.52 -14.09 6.51
CA SER A 357 61.31 -14.42 5.32
C SER A 357 60.67 -15.61 4.56
N CYS A 358 60.95 -15.73 3.26
CA CYS A 358 60.42 -16.81 2.40
C CYS A 358 61.04 -18.20 2.65
N ALA A 359 61.24 -18.53 3.93
CA ALA A 359 61.52 -19.88 4.41
C ALA A 359 60.21 -20.65 4.65
N SER A 360 60.35 -21.97 4.84
CA SER A 360 59.29 -22.85 5.30
C SER A 360 58.70 -22.35 6.63
N GLY A 361 57.38 -22.19 6.71
CA GLY A 361 56.67 -21.71 7.90
C GLY A 361 56.26 -20.23 7.87
N SER A 362 56.52 -19.49 6.79
CA SER A 362 55.90 -18.18 6.56
C SER A 362 54.39 -18.32 6.38
N VAL A 363 53.62 -17.35 6.90
CA VAL A 363 52.15 -17.43 6.95
C VAL A 363 51.50 -16.15 6.47
N ARG A 364 50.29 -16.29 5.92
CA ARG A 364 49.44 -15.18 5.51
C ARG A 364 48.12 -15.23 6.26
N HIS A 365 47.53 -14.06 6.44
CA HIS A 365 46.28 -13.87 7.18
C HIS A 365 45.22 -13.29 6.25
N ARG A 366 43.96 -13.63 6.49
CA ARG A 366 42.79 -12.91 5.95
C ARG A 366 41.76 -12.76 7.05
N THR A 367 40.92 -11.73 6.94
CA THR A 367 39.91 -11.40 7.96
C THR A 367 38.54 -11.22 7.32
N ARG A 368 37.49 -11.37 8.13
CA ARG A 368 36.10 -11.03 7.79
C ARG A 368 35.46 -10.39 9.00
N TYR A 369 34.41 -9.59 8.77
CA TYR A 369 33.72 -8.88 9.83
C TYR A 369 32.27 -9.35 9.98
N ILE A 370 31.70 -9.11 11.15
CA ILE A 370 30.30 -9.44 11.45
C ILE A 370 29.39 -8.42 10.72
N LEU A 371 28.49 -8.91 9.87
CA LEU A 371 27.42 -8.13 9.24
C LEU A 371 26.19 -8.05 10.16
N LEU A 372 25.85 -9.17 10.81
CA LEU A 372 24.73 -9.28 11.72
C LEU A 372 25.17 -10.03 12.97
N ARG A 373 25.00 -9.43 14.15
CA ARG A 373 25.31 -10.09 15.42
C ARG A 373 24.22 -11.11 15.76
N PRO A 374 24.57 -12.28 16.32
CA PRO A 374 23.59 -13.27 16.73
C PRO A 374 22.76 -12.76 17.91
N ALA A 375 21.53 -13.22 18.01
CA ALA A 375 20.62 -12.96 19.13
C ALA A 375 19.74 -14.19 19.41
N ASN A 376 19.19 -14.25 20.63
CA ASN A 376 18.14 -15.21 21.03
C ASN A 376 18.42 -16.68 20.64
N SER A 377 19.40 -17.35 21.25
CA SER A 377 19.78 -18.75 20.93
C SER A 377 20.21 -19.04 19.48
N GLY A 378 20.39 -18.01 18.63
CA GLY A 378 20.90 -18.16 17.28
C GLY A 378 22.38 -18.57 17.23
N SER A 379 22.81 -19.06 16.06
CA SER A 379 24.14 -19.63 15.86
C SER A 379 25.23 -18.59 16.10
N PRO A 380 26.27 -18.88 16.90
CA PRO A 380 27.35 -17.95 17.15
C PRO A 380 28.15 -17.64 15.87
N CYS A 381 28.90 -16.53 15.88
CA CYS A 381 29.74 -16.18 14.74
C CYS A 381 30.84 -17.23 14.53
N PRO A 382 31.07 -17.66 13.27
CA PRO A 382 32.24 -18.45 12.93
C PRO A 382 33.50 -17.59 13.03
N GLU A 383 34.68 -18.23 12.94
CA GLU A 383 35.99 -17.56 13.05
C GLU A 383 36.11 -16.35 12.11
N LEU A 384 36.61 -15.22 12.63
CA LEU A 384 36.72 -13.95 11.90
C LEU A 384 38.10 -13.71 11.28
N GLU A 385 39.09 -14.53 11.65
CA GLU A 385 40.45 -14.51 11.13
C GLU A 385 40.83 -15.91 10.66
N GLU A 386 41.54 -16.01 9.55
CA GLU A 386 42.03 -17.26 9.01
C GLU A 386 43.52 -17.13 8.67
N ARG A 387 44.29 -18.16 9.01
CA ARG A 387 45.73 -18.25 8.80
C ARG A 387 46.02 -19.42 7.87
N ALA A 388 46.82 -19.17 6.83
CA ALA A 388 47.30 -20.21 5.92
C ALA A 388 48.81 -20.10 5.72
N GLU A 389 49.45 -21.22 5.41
CA GLU A 389 50.86 -21.26 5.02
C GLU A 389 51.08 -20.59 3.66
N CYS A 390 52.26 -20.00 3.49
CA CYS A 390 52.68 -19.40 2.23
C CYS A 390 53.43 -20.39 1.33
N SER A 391 52.96 -20.54 0.10
CA SER A 391 53.74 -21.24 -0.92
C SER A 391 54.95 -20.41 -1.35
N LEU A 392 56.13 -21.03 -1.47
CA LEU A 392 57.38 -20.36 -1.85
C LEU A 392 57.25 -19.51 -3.13
N ARG A 393 56.49 -19.99 -4.13
CA ARG A 393 56.22 -19.24 -5.39
C ARG A 393 55.51 -17.90 -5.17
N LEU A 394 54.51 -17.86 -4.29
CA LEU A 394 53.79 -16.61 -3.98
C LEU A 394 54.64 -15.64 -3.15
N CYS A 395 55.47 -16.16 -2.24
CA CYS A 395 56.34 -15.33 -1.40
C CYS A 395 57.40 -14.62 -2.23
N LEU A 396 58.06 -15.33 -3.15
CA LEU A 396 59.08 -14.76 -4.05
C LEU A 396 58.49 -13.81 -5.12
N SER A 397 57.19 -13.87 -5.40
CA SER A 397 56.52 -12.93 -6.33
C SER A 397 56.05 -11.62 -5.69
N GLN A 398 56.31 -11.42 -4.40
CA GLN A 398 55.94 -10.21 -3.64
C GLN A 398 57.14 -9.53 -2.96
N GLN A 399 58.36 -9.92 -3.34
CA GLN A 399 59.60 -9.18 -3.10
C GLN A 399 59.94 -8.34 -4.34
#